data_AF-A0A0F9CIH6-F1
#
_entry.id   AF-A0A0F9CIH6-F1
#
_cell.length_a   1.000
_cell.length_b   1.000
_cell.length_c   1.000
_cell.angle_alpha   90.00
_cell.angle_beta   90.00
_cell.angle_gamma   90.00
#
_symmetry.space_group_name_H-M   'P 1'
#
loop_
_entity.id
_entity.type
_entity.pdbx_description
1 polymer ?
#
loop_
_entity_poly.entity_id
_entity_poly.type
_entity_poly.pdbx_seq_one_letter_code
_entity_poly.pdbx_strand_id
1 'polypeptide(L)'
;MGREPGTCISCPQRRATSVQPICLAARAGNSALRSGLLVKKAPLELSSVARTAALKYVDLFQTNGLEFHQEFEPVRVRGDENRLEQIVDNLLSNALRYTERGGRVTLRVGRREDKALLEVEDTGIGIPPNELSDIFRRFWRGEKSRSRVTGGAGIGLAIVRDLTEAHDGQVDVDSTPGRGSSFRVSLPLA
;
A
#
# COMPACT_ATOMS: atom_id res chain seq x y z
N MET A 1 36.46 -15.42 59.29
CA MET A 1 36.84 -16.73 58.71
C MET A 1 35.57 -17.40 58.23
N GLY A 2 35.26 -17.59 56.95
CA GLY A 2 35.97 -17.42 55.70
C GLY A 2 35.29 -18.32 54.65
N ARG A 3 35.29 -17.86 53.39
CA ARG A 3 35.05 -18.60 52.13
C ARG A 3 33.60 -18.88 51.69
N GLU A 4 33.07 -17.91 50.94
CA GLU A 4 32.84 -17.91 49.48
C GLU A 4 32.05 -19.02 48.73
N PRO A 5 31.46 -18.65 47.57
CA PRO A 5 30.30 -19.30 46.95
C PRO A 5 30.65 -20.21 45.76
N GLY A 6 29.85 -21.26 45.58
CA GLY A 6 29.93 -22.19 44.44
C GLY A 6 28.93 -21.84 43.34
N THR A 7 29.45 -21.26 42.27
CA THR A 7 28.84 -21.12 40.95
C THR A 7 28.54 -22.49 40.32
N CYS A 8 27.32 -22.71 39.83
CA CYS A 8 27.07 -23.68 38.76
C CYS A 8 26.37 -23.00 37.58
N ILE A 9 27.16 -22.92 36.51
CA ILE A 9 26.84 -22.49 35.16
C ILE A 9 26.10 -23.63 34.43
N SER A 10 25.31 -23.22 33.42
CA SER A 10 24.80 -23.96 32.26
C SER A 10 23.65 -24.96 32.41
N CYS A 11 22.49 -24.57 31.87
CA CYS A 11 21.50 -25.49 31.31
C CYS A 11 21.00 -24.90 29.97
N PRO A 12 20.76 -25.71 28.92
CA PRO A 12 21.08 -25.35 27.55
C PRO A 12 19.90 -24.77 26.75
N GLN A 13 20.27 -24.16 25.63
CA GLN A 13 19.41 -23.63 24.59
C GLN A 13 18.25 -24.55 24.20
N ARG A 14 17.05 -23.99 24.12
CA ARG A 14 15.99 -24.46 23.21
C ARG A 14 15.50 -23.30 22.35
N ARG A 15 15.75 -23.46 21.05
CA ARG A 15 15.05 -22.75 19.98
C ARG A 15 13.56 -23.01 20.15
N ALA A 16 12.76 -21.96 20.19
CA ALA A 16 11.34 -22.01 19.90
C ALA A 16 11.03 -20.90 18.90
N THR A 17 11.00 -21.33 17.64
CA THR A 17 10.39 -20.63 16.52
C THR A 17 8.97 -20.22 16.91
N SER A 18 8.70 -18.92 16.97
CA SER A 18 7.36 -18.39 17.15
C SER A 18 7.13 -17.36 16.05
N VAL A 19 6.87 -17.90 14.85
CA VAL A 19 6.14 -17.20 13.80
C VAL A 19 4.72 -17.03 14.35
N GLN A 20 4.38 -15.82 14.75
CA GLN A 20 3.00 -15.48 15.07
C GLN A 20 2.25 -15.14 13.78
N PRO A 21 0.95 -15.48 13.72
CA PRO A 21 0.30 -15.83 12.47
C PRO A 21 -0.15 -14.61 11.67
N ILE A 22 -0.14 -14.82 10.37
CA ILE A 22 -0.87 -14.09 9.34
C ILE A 22 -2.30 -13.80 9.85
N CYS A 23 -2.62 -12.52 10.00
CA CYS A 23 -3.99 -12.07 10.23
C CYS A 23 -4.84 -12.43 9.01
N LEU A 24 -5.51 -13.57 9.11
CA LEU A 24 -6.64 -13.98 8.27
C LEU A 24 -7.85 -13.11 8.64
N ALA A 25 -8.06 -12.01 7.92
CA ALA A 25 -9.36 -11.34 7.92
C ALA A 25 -10.24 -11.95 6.82
N ALA A 26 -10.96 -13.00 7.21
CA ALA A 26 -12.05 -13.57 6.43
C ALA A 26 -13.28 -12.66 6.48
N ARG A 27 -13.76 -12.31 5.27
CA ARG A 27 -15.13 -11.87 4.88
C ARG A 27 -16.05 -11.30 5.98
N ALA A 28 -16.40 -10.04 5.80
CA ALA A 28 -17.76 -9.55 6.02
C ALA A 28 -18.19 -8.76 4.77
N GLY A 29 -19.14 -9.31 4.03
CA GLY A 29 -19.77 -8.62 2.91
C GLY A 29 -20.55 -7.43 3.46
N ASN A 30 -20.07 -6.23 3.18
CA ASN A 30 -20.85 -5.01 3.35
C ASN A 30 -21.23 -4.50 1.96
N SER A 31 -22.44 -4.85 1.55
CA SER A 31 -23.15 -4.21 0.44
C SER A 31 -23.53 -2.78 0.85
N ALA A 32 -22.57 -1.86 0.79
CA ALA A 32 -22.82 -0.44 0.93
C ALA A 32 -22.82 0.19 -0.47
N LEU A 33 -23.98 0.70 -0.89
CA LEU A 33 -24.20 1.65 -1.99
C LEU A 33 -23.16 1.60 -3.11
N ARG A 34 -23.43 0.81 -4.16
CA ARG A 34 -22.68 0.84 -5.43
C ARG A 34 -22.61 2.28 -5.92
N SER A 35 -21.47 2.94 -5.72
CA SER A 35 -21.16 4.17 -6.44
C SER A 35 -21.22 3.78 -7.91
N GLY A 36 -22.20 4.31 -8.65
CA GLY A 36 -22.49 3.98 -10.04
C GLY A 36 -21.41 4.50 -10.99
N LEU A 37 -20.16 4.10 -10.76
CA LEU A 37 -19.05 4.49 -11.57
C LEU A 37 -18.97 3.53 -12.76
N LEU A 38 -19.34 4.06 -13.92
CA LEU A 38 -19.23 3.32 -15.18
C LEU A 38 -17.74 3.19 -15.56
N VAL A 39 -17.20 1.99 -15.38
CA VAL A 39 -15.86 1.58 -15.84
C VAL A 39 -15.99 0.78 -17.13
N LYS A 40 -15.24 1.16 -18.16
CA LYS A 40 -15.20 0.44 -19.43
C LYS A 40 -14.09 -0.60 -19.41
N LYS A 41 -14.41 -1.82 -18.97
CA LYS A 41 -13.42 -2.90 -18.82
C LYS A 41 -13.06 -3.53 -20.17
N ALA A 42 -11.82 -3.33 -20.60
CA ALA A 42 -11.21 -4.03 -21.74
C ALA A 42 -10.00 -4.86 -21.28
N PRO A 43 -9.64 -5.94 -21.99
CA PRO A 43 -8.39 -6.64 -21.75
C PRO A 43 -7.21 -5.68 -21.94
N LEU A 44 -6.34 -5.57 -20.93
CA LEU A 44 -5.16 -4.73 -20.98
C LEU A 44 -4.02 -5.33 -20.16
N GLU A 45 -2.81 -4.80 -20.34
CA GLU A 45 -1.64 -5.16 -19.55
C GLU A 45 -1.42 -4.15 -18.42
N LEU A 46 -1.54 -4.60 -17.17
CA LEU A 46 -1.46 -3.75 -15.98
C LEU A 46 -0.07 -3.11 -15.80
N SER A 47 0.98 -3.84 -16.16
CA SER A 47 2.37 -3.33 -16.13
C SER A 47 2.57 -2.15 -17.07
N SER A 48 1.91 -2.13 -18.24
CA SER A 48 1.95 -0.99 -19.15
C SER A 48 1.31 0.25 -18.54
N VAL A 49 0.15 0.10 -17.90
CA VAL A 49 -0.55 1.21 -17.22
C VAL A 49 0.31 1.76 -16.08
N ALA A 50 0.86 0.88 -15.24
CA ALA A 50 1.72 1.29 -14.13
C ALA A 50 3.00 1.97 -14.61
N ARG A 51 3.60 1.49 -15.70
CA ARG A 51 4.78 2.12 -16.32
C ARG A 51 4.48 3.51 -16.83
N THR A 52 3.36 3.70 -17.55
CA THR A 52 2.93 5.03 -18.02
C THR A 52 2.73 6.00 -16.85
N ALA A 53 2.07 5.55 -15.79
CA ALA A 53 1.89 6.35 -14.59
C ALA A 53 3.24 6.72 -13.93
N ALA A 54 4.13 5.75 -13.80
CA ALA A 54 5.43 5.90 -13.15
C ALA A 54 6.32 6.97 -13.80
N LEU A 55 6.27 7.11 -15.13
CA LEU A 55 7.05 8.11 -15.87
C LEU A 55 6.81 9.54 -15.36
N LYS A 56 5.57 9.87 -14.95
CA LYS A 56 5.21 11.20 -14.41
C LYS A 56 5.90 11.49 -13.07
N TYR A 57 6.32 10.46 -12.35
CA TYR A 57 6.82 10.59 -10.97
C TYR A 57 8.34 10.42 -10.84
N VAL A 58 9.05 9.93 -11.87
CA VAL A 58 10.50 9.71 -11.82
C VAL A 58 11.22 10.99 -11.37
N ASP A 59 11.01 12.10 -12.05
CA ASP A 59 11.69 13.37 -11.75
C ASP A 59 11.17 14.02 -10.46
N LEU A 60 9.87 13.84 -10.16
CA LEU A 60 9.25 14.37 -8.94
C LEU A 60 9.85 13.74 -7.69
N PHE A 61 9.99 12.41 -7.67
CA PHE A 61 10.62 11.71 -6.56
C PHE A 61 12.08 12.12 -6.40
N GLN A 62 12.85 12.16 -7.49
CA GLN A 62 14.26 12.57 -7.45
C GLN A 62 14.43 14.01 -6.94
N THR A 63 13.61 14.95 -7.40
CA THR A 63 13.67 16.36 -6.99
C THR A 63 13.32 16.55 -5.51
N ASN A 64 12.44 15.70 -4.97
CA ASN A 64 12.12 15.65 -3.54
C ASN A 64 13.15 14.85 -2.72
N GLY A 65 14.19 14.31 -3.37
CA GLY A 65 15.25 13.53 -2.74
C GLY A 65 14.78 12.16 -2.27
N LEU A 66 13.90 11.52 -3.04
CA LEU A 66 13.35 10.19 -2.79
C LEU A 66 13.90 9.19 -3.81
N GLU A 67 14.22 7.98 -3.34
CA GLU A 67 14.56 6.86 -4.23
C GLU A 67 13.28 6.22 -4.79
N PHE A 68 13.20 6.06 -6.11
CA PHE A 68 12.03 5.46 -6.75
C PHE A 68 12.39 4.16 -7.49
N HIS A 69 11.83 3.05 -7.02
CA HIS A 69 12.01 1.72 -7.58
C HIS A 69 10.77 1.23 -8.31
N GLN A 70 10.98 0.49 -9.39
CA GLN A 70 9.93 -0.01 -10.26
C GLN A 70 10.20 -1.49 -10.56
N GLU A 71 9.24 -2.34 -10.24
CA GLU A 71 9.30 -3.78 -10.50
C GLU A 71 8.05 -4.19 -11.27
N PHE A 72 8.18 -4.61 -12.53
CA PHE A 72 7.03 -4.89 -13.38
C PHE A 72 7.13 -6.27 -14.00
N GLU A 73 6.20 -7.15 -13.66
CA GLU A 73 5.92 -8.39 -14.37
C GLU A 73 4.74 -8.17 -15.34
N PRO A 74 4.75 -8.81 -16.52
CA PRO A 74 3.64 -8.74 -17.47
C PRO A 74 2.41 -9.45 -16.91
N VAL A 75 1.36 -8.67 -16.59
CA VAL A 75 0.10 -9.19 -16.03
C VAL A 75 -1.09 -8.60 -16.76
N ARG A 76 -2.02 -9.45 -17.19
CA ARG A 76 -3.24 -9.04 -17.90
C ARG A 76 -4.46 -9.03 -16.99
N VAL A 77 -5.25 -7.98 -17.10
CA VAL A 77 -6.50 -7.77 -16.36
C VAL A 77 -7.58 -7.23 -17.30
N ARG A 78 -8.84 -7.31 -16.87
CA ARG A 78 -9.94 -6.61 -17.55
C ARG A 78 -10.25 -5.32 -16.79
N GLY A 79 -9.89 -4.17 -17.36
CA GLY A 79 -10.07 -2.89 -16.69
C GLY A 79 -10.19 -1.70 -17.62
N ASP A 80 -10.48 -0.56 -17.02
CA ASP A 80 -10.50 0.74 -17.68
C ASP A 80 -9.14 1.39 -17.45
N GLU A 81 -8.35 1.51 -18.52
CA GLU A 81 -6.97 1.98 -18.50
C GLU A 81 -6.81 3.30 -17.75
N ASN A 82 -7.65 4.30 -18.08
CA ASN A 82 -7.58 5.64 -17.46
C ASN A 82 -7.89 5.58 -15.96
N ARG A 83 -8.78 4.68 -15.54
CA ARG A 83 -9.17 4.52 -14.14
C ARG A 83 -8.12 3.75 -13.34
N LEU A 84 -7.49 2.75 -13.95
CA LEU A 84 -6.35 2.06 -13.35
C LEU A 84 -5.15 3.01 -13.21
N GLU A 85 -4.88 3.85 -14.21
CA GLU A 85 -3.86 4.90 -14.12
C GLU A 85 -4.17 5.88 -12.97
N GLN A 86 -5.43 6.29 -12.83
CA GLN A 86 -5.89 7.13 -11.73
C GLN A 86 -5.67 6.48 -10.36
N ILE A 87 -5.80 5.15 -10.23
CA ILE A 87 -5.44 4.44 -8.99
C ILE A 87 -3.95 4.62 -8.70
N VAL A 88 -3.09 4.36 -9.68
CA VAL A 88 -1.63 4.46 -9.52
C VAL A 88 -1.22 5.89 -9.15
N ASP A 89 -1.78 6.90 -9.82
CA ASP A 89 -1.50 8.30 -9.53
C ASP A 89 -1.89 8.71 -8.10
N ASN A 90 -3.03 8.24 -7.61
CA ASN A 90 -3.46 8.53 -6.24
C ASN A 90 -2.51 7.89 -5.21
N LEU A 91 -2.03 6.67 -5.47
CA LEU A 91 -1.09 5.99 -4.58
C LEU A 91 0.30 6.65 -4.60
N LEU A 92 0.85 6.91 -5.80
CA LEU A 92 2.17 7.56 -5.94
C LEU A 92 2.18 8.99 -5.40
N SER A 93 1.12 9.78 -5.65
CA SER A 93 1.03 11.12 -5.08
C SER A 93 0.91 11.12 -3.55
N ASN A 94 0.31 10.10 -2.96
CA ASN A 94 0.33 9.93 -1.50
C ASN A 94 1.72 9.56 -1.01
N ALA A 95 2.40 8.61 -1.65
CA ALA A 95 3.78 8.26 -1.30
C ALA A 95 4.70 9.49 -1.37
N LEU A 96 4.60 10.32 -2.42
CA LEU A 96 5.36 11.57 -2.56
C LEU A 96 5.10 12.57 -1.43
N ARG A 97 3.85 12.67 -0.95
CA ARG A 97 3.47 13.63 0.10
C ARG A 97 3.88 13.20 1.51
N TYR A 98 3.93 11.89 1.76
CA TYR A 98 4.09 11.33 3.11
C TYR A 98 5.45 10.68 3.34
N THR A 99 6.26 10.52 2.29
CA THR A 99 7.66 10.09 2.41
C THR A 99 8.58 11.28 2.61
N GLU A 100 9.42 11.21 3.63
CA GLU A 100 10.40 12.25 3.92
C GLU A 100 11.65 12.09 3.06
N ARG A 101 12.38 13.18 2.83
CA ARG A 101 13.61 13.20 2.03
C ARG A 101 14.60 12.12 2.52
N GLY A 102 15.20 11.40 1.58
CA GLY A 102 16.04 10.23 1.86
C GLY A 102 15.26 8.91 1.98
N GLY A 103 13.93 8.95 1.90
CA GLY A 103 13.09 7.76 1.86
C GLY A 103 13.04 7.09 0.49
N ARG A 104 12.34 5.96 0.44
CA ARG A 104 12.17 5.11 -0.73
C ARG A 104 10.69 4.91 -1.03
N VAL A 105 10.35 4.92 -2.31
CA VAL A 105 9.06 4.49 -2.84
C VAL A 105 9.29 3.39 -3.86
N THR A 106 8.53 2.30 -3.76
CA THR A 106 8.59 1.18 -4.69
C THR A 106 7.21 0.93 -5.29
N LEU A 107 7.12 0.93 -6.62
CA LEU A 107 5.94 0.54 -7.36
C LEU A 107 6.15 -0.85 -7.95
N ARG A 108 5.28 -1.81 -7.60
CA ARG A 108 5.34 -3.18 -8.10
C ARG A 108 4.07 -3.55 -8.84
N VAL A 109 4.23 -4.22 -9.98
CA VAL A 109 3.16 -4.98 -10.63
C VAL A 109 3.62 -6.41 -10.75
N GLY A 110 2.79 -7.34 -10.29
CA GLY A 110 3.11 -8.76 -10.32
C GLY A 110 1.87 -9.62 -10.22
N ARG A 111 2.09 -10.93 -10.19
CA ARG A 111 1.03 -11.90 -9.90
C ARG A 111 1.18 -12.43 -8.47
N ARG A 112 0.04 -12.61 -7.79
CA ARG A 112 -0.04 -13.37 -6.53
C ARG A 112 -1.23 -14.32 -6.66
N GLU A 113 -0.94 -15.62 -6.63
CA GLU A 113 -1.93 -16.69 -6.79
C GLU A 113 -2.77 -16.52 -8.08
N ASP A 114 -4.07 -16.28 -7.91
CA ASP A 114 -5.07 -16.11 -8.96
C ASP A 114 -5.41 -14.63 -9.25
N LYS A 115 -4.63 -13.68 -8.71
CA LYS A 115 -4.87 -12.24 -8.86
C LYS A 115 -3.65 -11.49 -9.40
N ALA A 116 -3.94 -10.42 -10.12
CA ALA A 116 -2.96 -9.37 -10.41
C ALA A 116 -2.77 -8.51 -9.15
N LEU A 117 -1.53 -8.20 -8.82
CA LEU A 117 -1.14 -7.32 -7.73
C LEU A 117 -0.52 -6.04 -8.29
N LEU A 118 -1.05 -4.90 -7.85
CA LEU A 118 -0.44 -3.59 -7.96
C LEU A 118 -0.12 -3.12 -6.53
N GLU A 119 1.16 -2.89 -6.24
CA GLU A 119 1.61 -2.50 -4.90
C GLU A 119 2.40 -1.19 -4.95
N VAL A 120 2.13 -0.30 -4.01
CA VAL A 120 2.94 0.90 -3.76
C VAL A 120 3.38 0.87 -2.31
N GLU A 121 4.69 0.70 -2.10
CA GLU A 121 5.35 0.70 -0.81
C GLU A 121 6.15 2.00 -0.64
N ASP A 122 5.98 2.66 0.50
CA ASP A 122 6.72 3.85 0.89
C ASP A 122 7.38 3.67 2.26
N THR A 123 8.49 4.37 2.50
CA THR A 123 9.14 4.44 3.82
C THR A 123 8.79 5.74 4.57
N GLY A 124 7.56 6.23 4.40
CA GLY A 124 7.11 7.49 4.98
C GLY A 124 6.76 7.39 6.46
N ILE A 125 5.97 8.36 6.92
CA ILE A 125 5.60 8.51 8.34
C ILE A 125 4.76 7.34 8.90
N GLY A 126 4.19 6.51 8.02
CA GLY A 126 3.24 5.47 8.38
C GLY A 126 1.90 5.98 8.91
N ILE A 127 0.98 5.05 9.14
CA ILE A 127 -0.39 5.30 9.56
C ILE A 127 -0.64 4.48 10.83
N PRO A 128 -1.19 5.08 11.90
CA PRO A 128 -1.42 4.34 13.13
C PRO A 128 -2.60 3.35 12.95
N PRO A 129 -2.58 2.18 13.62
CA PRO A 129 -3.56 1.12 13.38
C PRO A 129 -5.02 1.54 13.57
N ASN A 130 -5.29 2.46 14.49
CA ASN A 130 -6.62 3.00 14.76
C ASN A 130 -7.17 3.90 13.63
N GLU A 131 -6.33 4.36 12.72
CA GLU A 131 -6.72 5.19 11.57
C GLU A 131 -6.93 4.37 10.29
N LEU A 132 -6.42 3.13 10.21
CA LEU A 132 -6.43 2.31 9.00
C LEU A 132 -7.84 2.05 8.44
N SER A 133 -8.85 1.92 9.31
CA SER A 133 -10.25 1.75 8.88
C SER A 133 -10.85 3.00 8.25
N ASP A 134 -10.32 4.18 8.57
CA ASP A 134 -10.89 5.45 8.15
C ASP A 134 -10.18 6.06 6.94
N ILE A 135 -8.96 5.63 6.58
CA ILE A 135 -8.16 6.27 5.51
C ILE A 135 -8.82 6.23 4.13
N PHE A 136 -9.72 5.27 3.90
CA PHE A 136 -10.49 5.16 2.66
C PHE A 136 -11.80 5.96 2.68
N ARG A 137 -12.14 6.64 3.79
CA ARG A 137 -13.32 7.51 3.86
C ARG A 137 -13.05 8.81 3.10
N ARG A 138 -14.07 9.30 2.39
CA ARG A 138 -14.00 10.58 1.69
C ARG A 138 -13.77 11.70 2.71
N PHE A 139 -12.90 12.65 2.34
CA PHE A 139 -12.53 13.82 3.14
C PHE A 139 -11.77 13.49 4.43
N TRP A 140 -11.38 12.23 4.64
CA TRP A 140 -10.60 11.87 5.81
C TRP A 140 -9.16 12.35 5.70
N ARG A 141 -8.63 12.86 6.82
CA ARG A 141 -7.24 13.33 6.99
C ARG A 141 -6.80 13.03 8.41
N GLY A 142 -5.66 12.35 8.58
CA GLY A 142 -5.06 12.11 9.89
C GLY A 142 -4.64 13.41 10.59
N GLU A 143 -4.59 13.40 11.91
CA GLU A 143 -4.41 14.59 12.76
C GLU A 143 -3.11 15.36 12.45
N LYS A 144 -2.01 14.63 12.20
CA LYS A 144 -0.70 15.22 11.81
C LYS A 144 -0.70 15.85 10.41
N SER A 145 -1.65 15.49 9.54
CA SER A 145 -1.76 16.02 8.18
C SER A 145 -2.61 17.30 8.11
N ARG A 146 -3.39 17.63 9.14
CA ARG A 146 -4.26 18.82 9.18
C ARG A 146 -3.47 20.14 9.26
N SER A 147 -2.26 20.11 9.80
CA SER A 147 -1.37 21.29 9.92
C SER A 147 -0.59 21.62 8.64
N ARG A 148 -0.53 20.71 7.67
CA ARG A 148 0.13 20.94 6.38
C ARG A 148 -0.85 21.62 5.42
N VAL A 149 -0.63 22.93 5.20
CA VAL A 149 -1.40 23.83 4.30
C VAL A 149 -1.48 23.31 2.85
N THR A 150 -0.61 22.37 2.46
CA THR A 150 -0.51 21.79 1.11
C THR A 150 -1.26 20.47 0.90
N GLY A 151 -1.96 19.93 1.91
CA GLY A 151 -2.58 18.62 1.82
C GLY A 151 -3.84 18.58 0.94
N GLY A 152 -3.89 17.65 -0.01
CA GLY A 152 -5.05 17.43 -0.90
C GLY A 152 -6.36 17.15 -0.16
N ALA A 153 -7.48 17.15 -0.89
CA ALA A 153 -8.84 17.14 -0.33
C ALA A 153 -9.25 15.89 0.50
N GLY A 154 -8.35 14.93 0.75
CA GLY A 154 -8.69 13.67 1.43
C GLY A 154 -9.57 12.74 0.60
N ILE A 155 -9.49 12.84 -0.73
CA ILE A 155 -10.34 12.09 -1.67
C ILE A 155 -9.57 10.93 -2.33
N GLY A 156 -8.24 11.01 -2.42
CA GLY A 156 -7.43 10.09 -3.22
C GLY A 156 -7.59 8.62 -2.87
N LEU A 157 -7.46 8.24 -1.59
CA LEU A 157 -7.61 6.84 -1.17
C LEU A 157 -9.06 6.34 -1.30
N ALA A 158 -10.05 7.21 -1.09
CA ALA A 158 -11.45 6.86 -1.33
C ALA A 158 -11.69 6.53 -2.81
N ILE A 159 -11.10 7.32 -3.73
CA ILE A 159 -11.14 7.02 -5.17
C ILE A 159 -10.46 5.68 -5.45
N VAL A 160 -9.30 5.40 -4.85
CA VAL A 160 -8.63 4.11 -5.03
C VAL A 160 -9.56 2.95 -4.67
N ARG A 161 -10.19 3.00 -3.48
CA ARG A 161 -11.14 1.95 -3.08
C ARG A 161 -12.29 1.82 -4.08
N ASP A 162 -12.97 2.91 -4.41
CA ASP A 162 -14.14 2.88 -5.28
C ASP A 162 -13.80 2.37 -6.69
N LEU A 163 -12.63 2.76 -7.23
CA LEU A 163 -12.15 2.30 -8.54
C LEU A 163 -11.74 0.83 -8.50
N THR A 164 -11.04 0.40 -7.46
CA THR A 164 -10.65 -1.00 -7.29
C THR A 164 -11.87 -1.90 -7.18
N GLU A 165 -12.87 -1.52 -6.38
CA GLU A 165 -14.14 -2.24 -6.26
C GLU A 165 -14.90 -2.27 -7.58
N ALA A 166 -14.93 -1.15 -8.33
CA ALA A 166 -15.53 -1.11 -9.66
C ALA A 166 -14.85 -2.07 -10.65
N HIS A 167 -13.58 -2.42 -10.41
CA HIS A 167 -12.81 -3.42 -11.15
C HIS A 167 -12.94 -4.85 -10.61
N ASP A 168 -13.89 -5.11 -9.71
CA ASP A 168 -14.07 -6.41 -9.02
C ASP A 168 -12.84 -6.82 -8.18
N GLY A 169 -12.04 -5.84 -7.76
CA GLY A 169 -10.83 -6.02 -6.98
C GLY A 169 -11.00 -5.71 -5.49
N GLN A 170 -9.87 -5.77 -4.78
CA GLN A 170 -9.76 -5.41 -3.38
C GLN A 170 -8.53 -4.52 -3.17
N VAL A 171 -8.63 -3.53 -2.28
CA VAL A 171 -7.48 -2.75 -1.82
C VAL A 171 -7.23 -3.04 -0.34
N ASP A 172 -5.97 -3.32 -0.01
CA ASP A 172 -5.49 -3.56 1.35
C ASP A 172 -4.34 -2.60 1.66
N VAL A 173 -4.14 -2.33 2.94
CA VAL A 173 -3.04 -1.50 3.43
C VAL A 173 -2.36 -2.20 4.61
N ASP A 174 -1.04 -2.19 4.60
CA ASP A 174 -0.21 -2.50 5.75
C ASP A 174 0.61 -1.24 6.07
N SER A 175 0.61 -0.79 7.31
CA SER A 175 1.35 0.41 7.67
C SER A 175 1.78 0.35 9.12
N THR A 176 3.01 0.83 9.37
CA THR A 176 3.56 0.94 10.71
C THR A 176 4.08 2.36 10.90
N PRO A 177 3.65 3.09 11.96
CA PRO A 177 4.16 4.42 12.25
C PRO A 177 5.69 4.45 12.30
N GLY A 178 6.29 5.38 11.55
CA GLY A 178 7.73 5.58 11.44
C GLY A 178 8.48 4.54 10.59
N ARG A 179 7.80 3.55 9.99
CA ARG A 179 8.42 2.61 9.04
C ARG A 179 7.92 2.79 7.61
N GLY A 180 6.69 3.25 7.45
CA GLY A 180 6.08 3.48 6.13
C GLY A 180 4.77 2.73 5.94
N SER A 181 4.31 2.67 4.68
CA SER A 181 3.05 2.04 4.30
C SER A 181 3.19 1.24 3.00
N SER A 182 2.44 0.15 2.88
CA SER A 182 2.29 -0.64 1.67
C SER A 182 0.82 -0.75 1.31
N PHE A 183 0.45 -0.14 0.18
CA PHE A 183 -0.89 -0.22 -0.40
C PHE A 183 -0.90 -1.27 -1.50
N ARG A 184 -1.83 -2.21 -1.41
CA ARG A 184 -1.93 -3.37 -2.32
C ARG A 184 -3.30 -3.40 -2.96
N VAL A 185 -3.35 -3.27 -4.27
CA VAL A 185 -4.55 -3.41 -5.09
C VAL A 185 -4.50 -4.76 -5.80
N SER A 186 -5.46 -5.62 -5.49
CA SER A 186 -5.61 -6.93 -6.10
C SER A 186 -6.77 -6.93 -7.10
N LEU A 187 -6.51 -7.35 -8.34
CA LEU A 187 -7.51 -7.40 -9.41
C LEU A 187 -7.65 -8.83 -9.97
N PRO A 188 -8.83 -9.25 -10.44
CA PRO A 188 -8.98 -10.51 -11.16
C PRO A 188 -8.12 -10.53 -12.44
N LEU A 189 -7.51 -11.68 -12.71
CA LEU A 189 -6.80 -11.90 -13.97
C LEU A 189 -7.79 -12.00 -15.15
N ALA A 190 -7.34 -11.59 -16.34
CA ALA A 190 -8.13 -11.63 -17.58
C ALA A 190 -8.27 -13.02 -18.20
#